data_AF-A0A537VP44-F1
#
_entry.id   AF-A0A537VP44-F1
#
_cell.length_a   1.000
_cell.length_b   1.000
_cell.length_c   1.000
_cell.angle_alpha   90.00
_cell.angle_beta   90.00
_cell.angle_gamma   90.00
#
_symmetry.space_group_name_H-M   'P 1'
#
loop_
_entity.id
_entity.type
_entity.pdbx_description
1 polymer ?
#
loop_
_entity_poly.entity_id
_entity_poly.type
_entity_poly.pdbx_seq_one_letter_code
_entity_poly.pdbx_strand_id
1 'polypeptide(L)' 'MAPRIAARPSESVTLEPGKPNSLFQPAGTAVVVHAGVDDYKSDPAGNAGPRLACGVIAGPGSGSAPTR' A
#
# COMPACT_ATOMS: atom_id res chain seq x y z
N MET A 1 3.64 -30.24 -8.56
CA MET A 1 4.47 -29.16 -7.96
C MET A 1 4.49 -28.02 -8.98
N ALA A 2 3.48 -27.14 -8.95
CA ALA A 2 3.37 -26.07 -9.94
C ALA A 2 4.50 -25.05 -9.73
N PRO A 3 5.12 -24.53 -10.80
CA PRO A 3 6.12 -23.48 -10.67
C PRO A 3 5.38 -22.26 -10.10
N ARG A 4 5.77 -21.83 -8.90
CA ARG A 4 5.36 -20.51 -8.42
C ARG A 4 5.81 -19.53 -9.49
N ILE A 5 4.87 -18.84 -10.14
CA ILE A 5 5.16 -17.68 -10.97
C ILE A 5 6.11 -16.84 -10.13
N ALA A 6 7.38 -16.75 -10.53
CA ALA A 6 8.36 -15.96 -9.79
C ALA A 6 7.78 -14.55 -9.74
N ALA A 7 7.44 -14.08 -8.53
CA ALA A 7 6.91 -12.75 -8.34
C ALA A 7 7.92 -11.81 -8.98
N ARG A 8 7.54 -11.15 -10.08
CA ARG A 8 8.39 -10.14 -10.69
C ARG A 8 8.43 -8.98 -9.70
N PRO A 9 9.57 -8.68 -9.08
CA PRO A 9 9.65 -7.55 -8.17
C PRO A 9 9.34 -6.30 -8.98
N SER A 10 8.43 -5.47 -8.49
CA SER A 10 8.19 -4.17 -9.12
C SER A 10 9.32 -3.22 -8.72
N GLU A 11 9.73 -2.37 -9.65
CA GLU A 11 10.84 -1.43 -9.44
C GLU A 11 10.47 -0.37 -8.39
N SER A 12 9.19 -0.04 -8.26
CA SER A 12 8.72 1.03 -7.39
C SER A 12 8.27 0.55 -6.01
N VAL A 13 7.60 -0.60 -5.92
CA VAL A 13 6.95 -1.05 -4.67
C VAL A 13 6.93 -2.58 -4.52
N THR A 14 7.09 -3.11 -3.31
CA THR A 14 7.01 -4.56 -3.08
C THR A 14 6.26 -4.91 -1.80
N LEU A 15 5.77 -6.16 -1.76
CA LEU A 15 5.24 -6.79 -0.55
C LEU A 15 6.24 -7.79 0.04
N GLU A 16 7.45 -7.89 -0.51
CA GLU A 16 8.51 -8.70 0.08
C GLU A 16 8.98 -8.07 1.40
N PRO A 17 9.00 -8.79 2.53
CA PRO A 17 9.49 -8.28 3.80
C PRO A 17 10.97 -7.90 3.73
N GLY A 18 11.36 -6.83 4.43
CA GLY A 18 12.77 -6.42 4.59
C GLY A 18 13.43 -5.77 3.37
N LYS A 19 12.68 -5.53 2.29
CA LYS A 19 13.15 -4.72 1.14
C LYS A 19 12.95 -3.22 1.41
N PRO A 20 13.80 -2.35 0.85
CA PRO A 20 13.73 -0.90 1.10
C PRO A 20 12.44 -0.26 0.59
N ASN A 21 11.87 -0.75 -0.51
CA ASN A 21 10.60 -0.32 -1.09
C ASN A 21 9.40 -1.19 -0.67
N SER A 22 9.53 -1.91 0.45
CA SER A 22 8.44 -2.74 0.98
C SER A 22 7.36 -1.88 1.63
N LEU A 23 6.09 -2.24 1.41
CA LEU A 23 4.96 -1.61 2.12
C LEU A 23 4.78 -2.16 3.54
N PHE A 24 5.46 -3.24 3.91
CA PHE A 24 5.45 -3.75 5.29
C PHE A 24 6.47 -2.99 6.13
N GLN A 25 6.06 -1.81 6.60
CA GLN A 25 6.85 -0.94 7.46
C GLN A 25 6.51 -1.16 8.95
N PRO A 26 7.44 -0.89 9.89
CA PRO A 26 7.19 -1.07 11.32
C PRO A 26 6.01 -0.26 11.86
N ALA A 27 5.74 0.92 11.29
CA ALA A 27 4.61 1.77 11.65
C ALA A 27 3.30 1.39 10.94
N GLY A 28 3.33 0.39 10.06
CA GLY A 28 2.23 0.07 9.15
C GLY A 28 2.14 1.02 7.97
N THR A 29 1.48 0.57 6.91
CA THR A 29 1.20 1.37 5.70
C THR A 29 -0.28 1.27 5.37
N ALA A 30 -0.87 2.34 4.86
CA ALA A 30 -2.26 2.36 4.44
C ALA A 30 -2.41 2.86 3.01
N VAL A 31 -3.38 2.30 2.29
CA VAL A 31 -3.88 2.82 1.01
C VAL A 31 -5.02 3.77 1.31
N VAL A 32 -4.98 4.96 0.72
CA VAL A 32 -6.01 5.99 0.87
C VAL A 32 -6.62 6.26 -0.50
N VAL A 33 -7.95 6.26 -0.56
CA VAL A 33 -8.72 6.71 -1.73
C VAL A 33 -9.22 8.11 -1.44
N HIS A 34 -8.92 9.06 -2.32
CA HIS A 34 -9.38 10.43 -2.24
C HIS A 34 -10.75 10.61 -2.92
N ALA A 35 -11.51 11.63 -2.53
CA ALA A 35 -12.85 11.89 -3.06
C ALA A 35 -12.84 12.55 -4.45
N GLY A 36 -11.77 13.25 -4.80
CA GLY A 36 -11.57 13.94 -6.08
C GLY A 36 -10.45 13.30 -6.90
N VAL A 37 -10.26 13.87 -8.09
CA VAL A 37 -9.23 13.44 -9.05
C VAL A 37 -7.87 14.03 -8.65
N ASP A 38 -6.83 13.20 -8.71
CA ASP A 38 -5.43 13.64 -8.53
C ASP A 38 -4.92 14.25 -9.85
N ASP A 39 -4.34 15.45 -9.78
CA ASP A 39 -3.80 16.18 -10.93
C ASP A 39 -2.32 15.91 -11.24
N TYR A 40 -1.65 15.06 -10.46
CA TYR A 40 -0.23 14.68 -10.57
C TYR A 40 0.76 15.84 -10.60
N LYS A 41 0.36 17.04 -10.16
CA LYS A 41 1.20 18.25 -10.25
C LYS A 41 1.24 19.03 -8.95
N SER A 42 0.11 19.18 -8.27
CA SER A 42 0.02 20.00 -7.07
C SER A 42 0.48 19.21 -5.85
N ASP A 43 1.60 19.65 -5.28
CA ASP A 43 2.03 19.14 -3.98
C ASP A 43 1.03 19.56 -2.89
N PRO A 44 0.74 18.71 -1.89
CA PRO A 44 1.29 17.37 -1.64
C PRO A 44 0.39 16.19 -2.09
N ALA A 45 -0.82 16.43 -2.60
CA ALA A 45 -1.82 15.38 -2.84
C ALA A 45 -2.68 15.65 -4.09
N GLY A 46 -2.12 16.33 -5.09
CA GLY A 46 -2.70 16.49 -6.43
C GLY A 46 -4.08 17.13 -6.47
N ASN A 47 -4.42 18.00 -5.51
CA ASN A 47 -5.77 18.54 -5.32
C ASN A 47 -6.90 17.49 -5.25
N ALA A 48 -6.58 16.25 -4.84
CA ALA A 48 -7.53 15.14 -4.83
C ALA A 48 -8.64 15.27 -3.76
N GLY A 49 -8.63 16.31 -2.94
CA GLY A 49 -9.65 16.54 -1.92
C GLY A 49 -9.57 15.57 -0.72
N PRO A 50 -10.66 15.45 0.07
CA PRO A 50 -10.65 14.71 1.33
C PRO A 50 -10.44 13.19 1.14
N ARG A 51 -9.99 12.52 2.20
CA ARG A 51 -9.81 11.06 2.23
C ARG A 51 -11.17 10.38 2.35
N LEU A 52 -11.59 9.68 1.30
CA LEU A 52 -12.88 8.98 1.24
C LEU A 52 -12.82 7.60 1.92
N ALA A 53 -11.75 6.85 1.68
CA ALA A 53 -11.55 5.53 2.29
C ALA A 53 -10.07 5.32 2.66
N CYS A 54 -9.85 4.50 3.67
CA CYS A 54 -8.52 4.12 4.16
C CYS A 54 -8.50 2.63 4.47
N GLY A 55 -7.46 1.93 4.03
CA GLY A 55 -7.25 0.51 4.33
C GLY A 55 -5.79 0.25 4.69
N VAL A 56 -5.55 -0.37 5.85
CA VAL A 56 -4.20 -0.77 6.27
C VAL A 56 -3.76 -2.00 5.47
N ILE A 57 -2.54 -1.98 4.98
CA ILE A 57 -1.92 -3.11 4.28
C ILE A 57 -1.41 -4.10 5.34
N ALA A 58 -2.16 -5.17 5.56
CA ALA A 58 -1.82 -6.22 6.51
C ALA A 58 -1.02 -7.35 5.83
N GLY A 59 0.16 -7.67 6.36
CA GLY A 59 0.96 -8.81 5.93
C GLY A 59 0.53 -10.14 6.59
N PRO A 60 0.95 -11.29 6.03
CA PRO A 60 0.73 -12.58 6.67
C PRO A 60 1.55 -12.66 7.96
N GLY A 61 0.92 -12.35 9.09
CA GLY A 61 1.55 -12.22 10.41
C GLY A 61 1.30 -10.87 11.11
N SER A 62 0.80 -9.87 10.38
CA SER A 62 0.24 -8.65 10.95
C SER A 62 -1.14 -9.00 11.47
N GLY A 63 -1.23 -9.41 12.73
CA GLY A 63 -2.45 -9.76 13.45
C GLY A 63 -3.41 -8.58 13.65
N SER A 64 -3.76 -7.88 12.58
CA SER A 64 -4.88 -6.94 12.50
C SER A 64 -5.98 -7.58 11.68
N ALA A 65 -6.41 -8.78 12.09
CA ALA A 65 -7.78 -9.18 11.78
C ALA A 65 -8.69 -8.00 12.17
N PRO A 66 -9.71 -7.65 11.38
CA PRO A 66 -10.62 -6.59 11.75
C PRO A 66 -11.33 -7.06 13.02
N THR A 67 -10.86 -6.62 14.19
CA THR A 67 -11.60 -6.77 15.44
C THR A 67 -12.77 -5.80 15.38
N ARG A 68 -13.79 -6.24 14.64
CA ARG A 68 -15.16 -5.73 14.52
C ARG A 68 -15.35 -4.37 13.84
#